data_AF-A0A4D4KQW3-F1
#
_entry.id   AF-A0A4D4KQW3-F1
#
_cell.length_a   1.000
_cell.length_b   1.000
_cell.length_c   1.000
_cell.angle_alpha   90.00
_cell.angle_beta   90.00
_cell.angle_gamma   90.00
#
_symmetry.space_group_name_H-M   'P 1'
#
loop_
_entity.id
_entity.type
_entity.pdbx_description
1 polymer ?
#
loop_
_entity_poly.entity_id
_entity_poly.type
_entity_poly.pdbx_seq_one_letter_code
_entity_poly.pdbx_strand_id
1 'polypeptide(L)'
;MTGPALTTALGAALAWWVSPWWWLLVVVAAAMTAVAVRDVVQREHSVLRNYPLLGHLRFLLEALRPELQQYFIERDYDGRPYDRDVRSIVYERAKGVDAEEPFGTERDVGAAGYEFLVPSLAPKATPDQPPRVRIGGPDCAKPYDMALLNISAMSFGSLSANAILALNRGAALGGFAQDTGEGGLSEYHLRHGGDLIWEIGTGYFGCRTDDGDFDAAMFAEKAAHDQVQCVSLKLSQGAKPGMGGVLPGSKVNAEIAKVREVPQGQTVVSPPYHRVFSTPRELVRFIGRMRELAGGKPTGFKLCLTSRRQFLAVCKAMLSEGVTPDFIVVDGAEGGTGAAPLEFADHVGTPLTEGLITVHNALVGTGLRDRIRVGASGKVATGSDMVKRMVQGADYTNAARAMIFATGCIQAQRCHTNTCPSGWPHRILGGPAHWTWVTSRRAWSGSSGPRYTGRCRSWRPWASMTPPSCVRTCCGRGSTPSPSAPTRSCPSGWLRGSCSPSPRRRGPRTGPPPTPASSPSDPARPQVRTRSAAGPGQCAKGWARRRRPG
;
A
#
# COMPACT_ATOMS: atom_id res chain seq x y z
N MET A 1 42.34 -8.60 27.00
CA MET A 1 42.30 -7.92 28.30
C MET A 1 43.62 -7.25 28.69
N THR A 2 44.76 -7.64 28.10
CA THR A 2 46.09 -7.12 28.46
C THR A 2 46.30 -5.65 28.08
N GLY A 3 45.85 -5.20 26.90
CA GLY A 3 46.08 -3.84 26.40
C GLY A 3 45.61 -2.71 27.35
N PRO A 4 44.30 -2.60 27.65
CA PRO A 4 43.76 -1.52 28.49
C PRO A 4 44.34 -1.49 29.90
N ALA A 5 44.54 -2.67 30.52
CA ALA A 5 45.11 -2.81 31.85
C ALA A 5 46.57 -2.35 31.91
N LEU A 6 47.38 -2.67 30.89
CA LEU A 6 48.75 -2.20 30.76
C LEU A 6 48.82 -0.68 30.57
N THR A 7 47.93 -0.09 29.76
CA THR A 7 47.86 1.37 29.60
C THR A 7 47.43 2.10 30.87
N THR A 8 46.54 1.53 31.68
CA THR A 8 46.16 2.12 32.99
C THR A 8 47.36 2.15 33.94
N ALA A 9 48.14 1.06 34.00
CA ALA A 9 49.33 0.98 34.85
C ALA A 9 50.47 1.92 34.40
N LEU A 10 50.75 1.96 33.09
CA LEU A 10 51.77 2.86 32.51
C LEU A 10 51.37 4.33 32.64
N GLY A 11 50.09 4.65 32.41
CA GLY A 11 49.55 6.00 32.53
C GLY A 11 49.63 6.53 33.97
N ALA A 12 49.39 5.67 34.97
CA ALA A 12 49.49 6.07 36.38
C ALA A 12 50.94 6.38 36.78
N ALA A 13 51.92 5.62 36.26
CA ALA A 13 53.33 5.92 36.43
C ALA A 13 53.70 7.26 35.78
N LEU A 14 53.32 7.49 34.52
CA LEU A 14 53.59 8.77 33.84
C LEU A 14 52.87 9.96 34.50
N ALA A 15 51.70 9.75 35.09
CA ALA A 15 50.98 10.76 35.85
C ALA A 15 51.73 11.21 37.10
N TRP A 16 52.44 10.28 37.73
CA TRP A 16 53.22 10.54 38.93
C TRP A 16 54.59 11.16 38.64
N TRP A 17 55.24 10.72 37.56
CA TRP A 17 56.65 11.05 37.28
C TRP A 17 56.85 12.13 36.21
N VAL A 18 55.86 12.40 35.36
CA VAL A 18 56.01 13.31 34.21
C VAL A 18 55.02 14.47 34.27
N SER A 19 53.73 14.18 34.40
CA SER A 19 52.72 15.25 34.42
C SER A 19 51.34 14.77 34.91
N PRO A 20 50.63 15.54 35.76
CA PRO A 20 49.29 15.18 36.22
C PRO A 20 48.26 14.98 35.10
N TRP A 21 48.47 15.54 33.91
CA TRP A 21 47.55 15.40 32.77
C TRP A 21 47.38 13.95 32.28
N TRP A 22 48.32 13.06 32.59
CA TRP A 22 48.20 11.63 32.28
C TRP A 22 47.08 10.93 33.07
N TRP A 23 46.58 11.52 34.17
CA TRP A 23 45.41 10.99 34.89
C TRP A 23 44.16 10.92 34.02
N LEU A 24 44.00 11.81 33.03
CA LEU A 24 42.89 11.73 32.06
C LEU A 24 42.94 10.42 31.26
N LEU A 25 44.12 10.02 30.79
CA LEU A 25 44.30 8.77 30.07
C LEU A 25 44.09 7.55 30.97
N VAL A 26 44.50 7.63 32.24
CA VAL A 26 44.24 6.57 33.23
C VAL A 26 42.74 6.38 33.46
N VAL A 27 41.98 7.47 33.62
CA VAL A 27 40.52 7.40 33.80
C VAL A 27 39.85 6.75 32.58
N VAL A 28 40.24 7.15 31.36
CA VAL A 28 39.70 6.55 30.13
C VAL A 28 40.07 5.06 30.03
N ALA A 29 41.32 4.70 30.27
CA ALA A 29 41.79 3.31 30.20
C ALA A 29 41.15 2.42 31.28
N ALA A 30 40.95 2.95 32.49
CA ALA A 30 40.23 2.26 33.57
C ALA A 30 38.75 2.04 33.21
N ALA A 31 38.07 3.05 32.65
CA ALA A 31 36.70 2.93 32.18
C ALA A 31 36.56 1.88 31.06
N MET A 32 37.47 1.88 30.08
CA MET A 32 37.51 0.84 29.04
C MET A 32 37.80 -0.54 29.62
N THR A 33 38.66 -0.64 30.63
CA THR A 33 38.92 -1.92 31.31
C THR A 33 37.67 -2.43 32.03
N ALA A 34 36.94 -1.56 32.72
CA ALA A 34 35.68 -1.91 33.38
C ALA A 34 34.61 -2.37 32.38
N VAL A 35 34.47 -1.69 31.24
CA VAL A 35 33.57 -2.11 30.15
C VAL A 35 34.02 -3.45 29.57
N ALA A 36 35.31 -3.67 29.34
CA ALA A 36 35.82 -4.95 28.84
C ALA A 36 35.56 -6.11 29.81
N VAL A 37 35.74 -5.88 31.12
CA VAL A 37 35.41 -6.89 32.14
C VAL A 37 33.91 -7.19 32.12
N ARG A 38 33.06 -6.16 32.07
CA ARG A 38 31.60 -6.32 31.93
C ARG A 38 31.25 -7.15 30.68
N ASP A 39 31.85 -6.84 29.54
CA ASP A 39 31.60 -7.52 28.25
C ASP A 39 31.96 -9.02 28.31
N VAL A 40 33.02 -9.39 29.04
CA VAL A 40 33.45 -10.78 29.22
C VAL A 40 32.56 -11.54 30.20
N VAL A 41 32.13 -10.88 31.28
CA VAL A 41 31.36 -11.51 32.37
C VAL A 41 29.88 -11.68 32.01
N GLN A 42 29.32 -10.78 31.22
CA GLN A 42 27.91 -10.86 30.82
C GLN A 42 27.62 -12.10 29.95
N ARG A 43 26.39 -12.63 30.05
CA ARG A 43 25.99 -13.89 29.42
C ARG A 43 25.04 -13.74 28.22
N GLU A 44 24.62 -12.52 27.91
CA GLU A 44 23.55 -12.24 26.93
C GLU A 44 24.09 -12.11 25.50
N HIS A 45 25.25 -11.46 25.32
CA HIS A 45 25.81 -11.15 24.00
C HIS A 45 27.11 -11.90 23.74
N SER A 46 27.06 -12.94 22.92
CA SER A 46 28.25 -13.75 22.58
C SER A 46 29.33 -12.94 21.83
N VAL A 47 28.94 -11.94 21.04
CA VAL A 47 29.88 -11.07 20.29
C VAL A 47 30.71 -10.21 21.22
N LEU A 48 30.08 -9.52 22.19
CA LEU A 48 30.80 -8.69 23.18
C LEU A 48 31.74 -9.54 24.05
N ARG A 49 31.34 -10.78 24.35
CA ARG A 49 32.17 -11.70 25.12
C ARG A 49 33.43 -12.16 24.36
N ASN A 50 33.30 -12.44 23.06
CA ASN A 50 34.42 -12.88 22.23
C ASN A 50 35.32 -11.71 21.78
N TYR A 51 34.75 -10.50 21.64
CA TYR A 51 35.46 -9.29 21.22
C TYR A 51 35.12 -8.10 22.14
N PRO A 52 35.61 -8.09 23.40
CA PRO A 52 35.33 -7.00 24.36
C PRO A 52 35.80 -5.66 23.81
N LEU A 53 35.05 -4.59 24.07
CA LEU A 53 35.26 -3.23 23.52
C LEU A 53 35.03 -3.11 22.01
N LEU A 54 35.70 -3.93 21.19
CA LEU A 54 35.60 -3.86 19.72
C LEU A 54 34.21 -4.24 19.21
N GLY A 55 33.50 -5.14 19.90
CA GLY A 55 32.13 -5.49 19.54
C GLY A 55 31.16 -4.30 19.61
N HIS A 56 31.41 -3.31 20.47
CA HIS A 56 30.60 -2.08 20.52
C HIS A 56 30.70 -1.25 19.23
N LEU A 57 31.87 -1.23 18.58
CA LEU A 57 32.03 -0.57 17.28
C LEU A 57 31.18 -1.23 16.20
N ARG A 58 31.07 -2.57 16.21
CA ARG A 58 30.16 -3.28 15.29
C ARG A 58 28.73 -2.80 15.49
N PHE A 59 28.22 -2.77 16.72
CA PHE A 59 26.84 -2.35 16.97
C PHE A 59 26.61 -0.87 16.65
N LEU A 60 27.60 0.00 16.85
CA LEU A 60 27.56 1.40 16.41
C LEU A 60 27.43 1.50 14.89
N LEU A 61 28.27 0.79 14.13
CA LEU A 61 28.23 0.79 12.68
C LEU A 61 26.95 0.14 12.14
N GLU A 62 26.45 -0.90 12.80
CA GLU A 62 25.18 -1.55 12.48
C GLU A 62 23.99 -0.59 12.70
N ALA A 63 24.03 0.24 13.75
CA ALA A 63 23.03 1.27 14.01
C ALA A 63 23.07 2.44 13.02
N LEU A 64 24.26 2.77 12.46
CA LEU A 64 24.45 3.82 11.45
C LEU A 64 24.25 3.32 10.00
N ARG A 65 24.31 1.99 9.79
CA ARG A 65 24.26 1.36 8.46
C ARG A 65 23.06 1.82 7.63
N PRO A 66 21.81 1.88 8.13
CA PRO A 66 20.66 2.25 7.31
C PRO A 66 20.80 3.66 6.72
N GLU A 67 21.24 4.62 7.53
CA GLU A 67 21.42 6.01 7.10
C GLU A 67 22.60 6.13 6.13
N LEU A 68 23.72 5.44 6.38
CA LEU A 68 24.85 5.41 5.47
C LEU A 68 24.48 4.81 4.11
N GLN A 69 23.74 3.70 4.12
CA GLN A 69 23.26 3.03 2.92
C GLN A 69 22.37 3.97 2.10
N GLN A 70 21.39 4.62 2.74
CA GLN A 70 20.40 5.46 2.08
C GLN A 70 20.99 6.74 1.45
N TYR A 71 21.99 7.36 2.08
CA TYR A 71 22.50 8.67 1.64
C TYR A 71 23.80 8.61 0.84
N PHE A 72 24.64 7.61 1.07
CA PHE A 72 25.98 7.55 0.46
C PHE A 72 26.20 6.36 -0.48
N ILE A 73 25.36 5.32 -0.42
CA ILE A 73 25.60 4.06 -1.17
C ILE A 73 24.52 3.80 -2.22
N GLU A 74 23.24 3.94 -1.87
CA GLU A 74 22.12 3.76 -2.81
C GLU A 74 22.23 4.72 -4.00
N ARG A 75 21.93 4.20 -5.20
CA ARG A 75 21.84 5.04 -6.39
C ARG A 75 20.51 5.77 -6.37
N ASP A 76 20.41 6.79 -7.21
CA ASP A 76 19.26 7.67 -7.15
C ASP A 76 17.96 6.98 -7.63
N TYR A 77 18.07 5.91 -8.43
CA TYR A 77 16.96 5.17 -9.05
C TYR A 77 16.71 3.73 -8.51
N ASP A 78 17.48 3.21 -7.55
CA ASP A 78 17.36 1.82 -7.07
C ASP A 78 16.98 1.65 -5.58
N GLY A 79 16.84 2.76 -4.85
CA GLY A 79 16.49 2.76 -3.44
C GLY A 79 15.13 2.13 -3.11
N ARG A 80 15.04 1.58 -1.89
CA ARG A 80 13.82 0.93 -1.37
C ARG A 80 13.41 1.57 -0.03
N PRO A 81 12.10 1.65 0.29
CA PRO A 81 10.96 1.35 -0.56
C PRO A 81 10.74 2.33 -1.70
N TYR A 82 11.16 3.59 -1.58
CA TYR A 82 11.26 4.53 -2.68
C TYR A 82 12.71 4.91 -2.94
N ASP A 83 13.03 5.06 -4.21
CA ASP A 83 14.28 5.61 -4.70
C ASP A 83 14.42 7.11 -4.39
N ARG A 84 15.59 7.67 -4.64
CA ARG A 84 15.88 9.06 -4.28
C ARG A 84 15.23 10.03 -5.26
N ASP A 85 15.17 9.72 -6.56
CA ASP A 85 14.55 10.60 -7.57
C ASP A 85 13.09 10.85 -7.21
N VAL A 86 12.33 9.78 -6.94
CA VAL A 86 10.91 9.90 -6.59
C VAL A 86 10.72 10.71 -5.30
N ARG A 87 11.59 10.53 -4.30
CA ARG A 87 11.51 11.32 -3.05
C ARG A 87 11.85 12.79 -3.30
N SER A 88 12.90 13.07 -4.07
CA SER A 88 13.37 14.42 -4.38
C SER A 88 12.30 15.21 -5.13
N ILE A 89 11.71 14.62 -6.17
CA ILE A 89 10.59 15.20 -6.92
C ILE A 89 9.44 15.58 -5.98
N VAL A 90 9.10 14.71 -5.02
CA VAL A 90 8.02 15.00 -4.07
C VAL A 90 8.39 16.15 -3.13
N TYR A 91 9.62 16.17 -2.61
CA TYR A 91 10.08 17.23 -1.72
C TYR A 91 10.17 18.59 -2.40
N GLU A 92 10.61 18.64 -3.66
CA GLU A 92 10.73 19.87 -4.44
C GLU A 92 9.37 20.43 -4.79
N ARG A 93 8.46 19.59 -5.28
CA ARG A 93 7.07 19.98 -5.57
C ARG A 93 6.35 20.48 -4.33
N ALA A 94 6.56 19.84 -3.18
CA ALA A 94 5.98 20.28 -1.91
C ALA A 94 6.48 21.67 -1.46
N LYS A 95 7.68 22.06 -1.88
CA LYS A 95 8.27 23.39 -1.63
C LYS A 95 7.93 24.42 -2.71
N GLY A 96 7.24 24.02 -3.79
CA GLY A 96 6.96 24.87 -4.94
C GLY A 96 8.20 25.21 -5.76
N VAL A 97 9.22 24.35 -5.74
CA VAL A 97 10.42 24.47 -6.58
C VAL A 97 10.21 23.63 -7.84
N ASP A 98 10.58 24.16 -9.00
CA ASP A 98 10.50 23.42 -10.27
C ASP A 98 11.43 22.20 -10.25
N ALA A 99 10.86 21.05 -10.63
CA ALA A 99 11.55 19.77 -10.70
C ALA A 99 12.02 19.54 -12.14
N GLU A 100 13.10 20.21 -12.53
CA GLU A 100 13.79 19.98 -13.80
C GLU A 100 15.13 19.28 -13.54
N GLU A 101 15.32 18.10 -14.14
CA GLU A 101 16.58 17.37 -14.10
C GLU A 101 17.27 17.45 -15.48
N PRO A 102 18.56 17.83 -15.53
CA PRO A 102 19.33 17.83 -16.78
C PRO A 102 19.82 16.41 -17.15
N PHE A 103 20.42 16.26 -18.34
CA PHE A 103 21.13 15.04 -18.80
C PHE A 103 20.31 13.77 -19.09
N GLY A 104 18.98 13.80 -18.98
CA GLY A 104 18.12 12.70 -19.45
C GLY A 104 17.95 11.58 -18.42
N THR A 105 17.48 10.40 -18.85
CA THR A 105 17.12 9.31 -17.92
C THR A 105 18.32 8.46 -17.51
N GLU A 106 18.46 8.21 -16.21
CA GLU A 106 19.42 7.22 -15.68
C GLU A 106 18.87 5.79 -15.67
N ARG A 107 17.59 5.60 -16.01
CA ARG A 107 16.95 4.29 -16.00
C ARG A 107 17.41 3.44 -17.18
N ASP A 108 17.55 2.14 -16.94
CA ASP A 108 17.75 1.16 -18.00
C ASP A 108 16.44 0.95 -18.78
N VAL A 109 16.33 1.61 -19.93
CA VAL A 109 15.17 1.53 -20.83
C VAL A 109 15.07 0.19 -21.57
N GLY A 110 16.13 -0.61 -21.58
CA GLY A 110 16.16 -1.95 -22.17
C GLY A 110 15.75 -3.06 -21.19
N ALA A 111 15.62 -2.73 -19.90
CA ALA A 111 15.29 -3.70 -18.88
C ALA A 111 13.93 -4.35 -19.10
N ALA A 112 13.84 -5.66 -18.86
CA ALA A 112 12.57 -6.37 -18.89
C ALA A 112 11.61 -5.78 -17.86
N GLY A 113 10.40 -5.42 -18.31
CA GLY A 113 9.39 -4.76 -17.47
C GLY A 113 9.54 -3.24 -17.39
N TYR A 114 10.44 -2.61 -18.16
CA TYR A 114 10.44 -1.16 -18.33
C TYR A 114 9.11 -0.71 -18.95
N GLU A 115 8.43 0.21 -18.27
CA GLU A 115 7.14 0.76 -18.69
C GLU A 115 7.35 2.16 -19.27
N PHE A 116 6.72 2.45 -20.41
CA PHE A 116 6.72 3.79 -21.02
C PHE A 116 5.32 4.20 -21.44
N LEU A 117 5.09 5.51 -21.50
CA LEU A 117 3.83 6.09 -21.98
C LEU A 117 3.98 6.44 -23.46
N VAL A 118 2.93 6.15 -24.24
CA VAL A 118 2.87 6.52 -25.66
C VAL A 118 2.08 7.82 -25.79
N PRO A 119 2.72 8.96 -26.07
CA PRO A 119 2.02 10.21 -26.25
C PRO A 119 1.17 10.18 -27.53
N SER A 120 0.05 10.91 -27.51
CA SER A 120 -0.75 11.13 -28.72
C SER A 120 -0.01 12.06 -29.69
N LEU A 121 -0.01 11.72 -30.98
CA LEU A 121 0.46 12.62 -32.05
C LEU A 121 -0.49 13.83 -32.27
N ALA A 122 -1.70 13.77 -31.70
CA ALA A 122 -2.65 14.88 -31.65
C ALA A 122 -2.86 15.29 -30.18
N PRO A 123 -1.95 16.06 -29.57
CA PRO A 123 -2.11 16.54 -28.21
C PRO A 123 -3.33 17.46 -28.10
N LYS A 124 -4.01 17.39 -26.96
CA LYS A 124 -5.13 18.29 -26.65
C LYS A 124 -4.66 19.38 -25.69
N ALA A 125 -5.33 20.53 -25.73
CA ALA A 125 -5.13 21.58 -24.74
C ALA A 125 -5.38 21.04 -23.33
N THR A 126 -4.55 21.46 -22.37
CA THR A 126 -4.77 21.18 -20.95
C THR A 126 -6.11 21.77 -20.53
N PRO A 127 -7.00 21.00 -19.88
CA PRO A 127 -8.27 21.52 -19.42
C PRO A 127 -8.06 22.59 -18.34
N ASP A 128 -8.90 23.63 -18.35
CA ASP A 128 -8.83 24.73 -17.37
C ASP A 128 -9.06 24.26 -15.93
N GLN A 129 -9.87 23.22 -15.78
CA GLN A 129 -10.15 22.59 -14.49
C GLN A 129 -9.63 21.15 -14.47
N PRO A 130 -9.03 20.71 -13.34
CA PRO A 130 -8.63 19.32 -13.20
C PRO A 130 -9.82 18.37 -13.38
N PRO A 131 -9.65 17.27 -14.14
CA PRO A 131 -10.71 16.28 -14.28
C PRO A 131 -11.06 15.62 -12.95
N ARG A 132 -12.33 15.24 -12.79
CA ARG A 132 -12.88 14.54 -11.62
C ARG A 132 -13.68 13.33 -12.05
N VAL A 133 -13.86 12.38 -11.12
CA VAL A 133 -14.65 11.16 -11.31
C VAL A 133 -15.85 11.18 -10.39
N ARG A 134 -17.04 11.08 -10.96
CA ARG A 134 -18.29 10.91 -10.22
C ARG A 134 -18.33 9.53 -9.55
N ILE A 135 -18.32 9.50 -8.23
CA ILE A 135 -18.49 8.31 -7.38
C ILE A 135 -19.91 8.30 -6.81
N GLY A 136 -20.56 7.14 -6.89
CA GLY A 136 -21.94 6.91 -6.49
C GLY A 136 -22.67 6.16 -7.61
N GLY A 137 -23.04 4.92 -7.31
CA GLY A 137 -23.81 4.07 -8.21
C GLY A 137 -25.29 4.49 -8.27
N PRO A 138 -26.13 3.69 -8.94
CA PRO A 138 -27.55 4.01 -9.13
C PRO A 138 -28.33 4.16 -7.81
N ASP A 139 -27.85 3.52 -6.74
CA ASP A 139 -28.50 3.49 -5.43
C ASP A 139 -27.96 4.61 -4.49
N CYS A 140 -27.05 5.47 -4.97
CA CYS A 140 -26.44 6.56 -4.20
C CYS A 140 -27.20 7.87 -4.41
N ALA A 141 -27.76 8.43 -3.34
CA ALA A 141 -28.53 9.68 -3.38
C ALA A 141 -27.65 10.94 -3.36
N LYS A 142 -26.43 10.85 -2.81
CA LYS A 142 -25.50 11.99 -2.67
C LYS A 142 -24.14 11.63 -3.28
N PRO A 143 -24.00 11.60 -4.61
CA PRO A 143 -22.75 11.21 -5.23
C PRO A 143 -21.70 12.31 -5.07
N TYR A 144 -20.43 11.94 -5.10
CA TYR A 144 -19.28 12.83 -4.87
C TYR A 144 -18.35 12.85 -6.08
N ASP A 145 -17.87 14.03 -6.47
CA ASP A 145 -16.93 14.19 -7.57
C ASP A 145 -15.50 14.12 -7.03
N MET A 146 -14.88 12.95 -7.17
CA MET A 146 -13.56 12.63 -6.64
C MET A 146 -12.45 13.20 -7.53
N ALA A 147 -11.40 13.77 -6.94
CA ALA A 147 -10.20 14.15 -7.69
C ALA A 147 -9.45 12.89 -8.18
N LEU A 148 -8.64 13.01 -9.24
CA LEU A 148 -7.86 11.87 -9.74
C LEU A 148 -6.74 11.43 -8.77
N LEU A 149 -6.31 12.30 -7.87
CA LEU A 149 -5.32 12.02 -6.82
C LEU A 149 -5.88 12.46 -5.47
N ASN A 150 -5.92 11.55 -4.50
CA ASN A 150 -6.37 11.82 -3.13
C ASN A 150 -5.34 11.32 -2.12
N ILE A 151 -5.47 11.74 -0.86
CA ILE A 151 -4.63 11.23 0.23
C ILE A 151 -5.17 9.86 0.66
N SER A 152 -4.33 8.82 0.58
CA SER A 152 -4.71 7.46 0.96
C SER A 152 -4.74 7.28 2.48
N ALA A 153 -5.47 6.25 2.91
CA ALA A 153 -5.82 5.99 4.29
C ALA A 153 -4.61 5.90 5.23
N MET A 154 -4.55 6.77 6.23
CA MET A 154 -3.52 6.75 7.26
C MET A 154 -4.08 7.21 8.61
N SER A 155 -4.13 6.30 9.58
CA SER A 155 -4.79 6.54 10.86
C SER A 155 -4.13 7.62 11.73
N PHE A 156 -4.96 8.44 12.36
CA PHE A 156 -4.56 9.20 13.55
C PHE A 156 -4.06 8.23 14.64
N GLY A 157 -2.87 8.50 15.17
CA GLY A 157 -2.11 7.61 16.04
C GLY A 157 -0.99 6.86 15.33
N SER A 158 -1.20 6.42 14.08
CA SER A 158 -0.04 6.08 13.23
C SER A 158 0.71 7.35 12.86
N LEU A 159 -0.03 8.40 12.50
CA LEU A 159 0.43 9.75 12.25
C LEU A 159 0.16 10.67 13.45
N SER A 160 0.98 11.72 13.61
CA SER A 160 0.76 12.78 14.59
C SER A 160 -0.45 13.66 14.28
N ALA A 161 -0.91 14.47 15.24
CA ALA A 161 -1.94 15.47 15.02
C ALA A 161 -1.54 16.49 13.94
N ASN A 162 -0.30 17.01 14.00
CA ASN A 162 0.23 17.98 13.04
C ASN A 162 0.26 17.42 11.61
N ALA A 163 0.58 16.14 11.49
CA ALA A 163 0.54 15.41 10.23
C ALA A 163 -0.86 15.41 9.62
N ILE A 164 -1.87 15.03 10.41
CA ILE A 164 -3.27 15.02 9.97
C ILE A 164 -3.76 16.43 9.61
N LEU A 165 -3.42 17.44 10.42
CA LEU A 165 -3.76 18.84 10.12
C LEU A 165 -3.15 19.32 8.81
N ALA A 166 -1.87 19.04 8.57
CA ALA A 166 -1.18 19.42 7.33
C ALA A 166 -1.81 18.74 6.10
N LEU A 167 -2.11 17.44 6.21
CA LEU A 167 -2.77 16.66 5.18
C LEU A 167 -4.17 17.20 4.87
N ASN A 168 -4.99 17.46 5.90
CA ASN A 168 -6.36 17.95 5.70
C ASN A 168 -6.37 19.37 5.13
N ARG A 169 -5.46 20.22 5.59
CA ARG A 169 -5.29 21.55 5.00
C ARG A 169 -4.87 21.47 3.53
N GLY A 170 -3.98 20.54 3.19
CA GLY A 170 -3.61 20.26 1.80
C GLY A 170 -4.80 19.81 0.96
N ALA A 171 -5.63 18.90 1.49
CA ALA A 171 -6.88 18.45 0.88
C ALA A 171 -7.85 19.61 0.61
N ALA A 172 -8.10 20.46 1.61
CA ALA A 172 -8.95 21.64 1.47
C ALA A 172 -8.46 22.60 0.39
N LEU A 173 -7.15 22.90 0.37
CA LEU A 173 -6.55 23.83 -0.59
C LEU A 173 -6.52 23.26 -2.01
N GLY A 174 -6.28 21.95 -2.15
CA GLY A 174 -6.16 21.28 -3.44
C GLY A 174 -7.47 20.72 -4.00
N GLY A 175 -8.57 20.78 -3.24
CA GLY A 175 -9.87 20.28 -3.64
C GLY A 175 -9.92 18.76 -3.87
N PHE A 176 -9.12 18.01 -3.11
CA PHE A 176 -9.08 16.53 -3.12
C PHE A 176 -9.39 15.98 -1.73
N ALA A 177 -9.76 14.70 -1.65
CA ALA A 177 -10.17 14.10 -0.38
C ALA A 177 -8.98 13.56 0.43
N GLN A 178 -9.15 13.50 1.75
CA GLN A 178 -8.29 12.76 2.67
C GLN A 178 -9.02 11.55 3.26
N ASP A 179 -8.42 10.38 3.12
CA ASP A 179 -8.87 9.20 3.83
C ASP A 179 -8.32 9.16 5.27
N THR A 180 -9.20 9.03 6.25
CA THR A 180 -8.87 9.06 7.69
C THR A 180 -8.05 7.85 8.16
N GLY A 181 -8.09 6.75 7.40
CA GLY A 181 -7.68 5.43 7.87
C GLY A 181 -8.47 4.94 9.08
N GLU A 182 -8.06 3.79 9.60
CA GLU A 182 -8.77 3.04 10.64
C GLU A 182 -8.76 3.69 12.03
N GLY A 183 -8.22 4.89 12.18
CA GLY A 183 -7.98 5.51 13.49
C GLY A 183 -9.20 6.17 14.13
N GLY A 184 -10.36 6.13 13.48
CA GLY A 184 -11.52 6.95 13.79
C GLY A 184 -11.44 8.35 13.19
N LEU A 185 -12.53 9.10 13.34
CA LEU A 185 -12.66 10.49 12.90
C LEU A 185 -12.31 11.43 14.05
N SER A 186 -11.22 12.18 13.92
CA SER A 186 -10.74 13.12 14.95
C SER A 186 -10.95 14.58 14.57
N GLU A 187 -10.92 15.48 15.55
CA GLU A 187 -10.99 16.93 15.32
C GLU A 187 -9.91 17.45 14.37
N TYR A 188 -8.75 16.78 14.31
CA TYR A 188 -7.64 17.14 13.42
C TYR A 188 -7.98 16.93 11.95
N HIS A 189 -8.87 15.97 11.64
CA HIS A 189 -9.39 15.79 10.28
C HIS A 189 -10.42 16.84 9.93
N LEU A 190 -11.16 17.37 10.92
CA LEU A 190 -12.26 18.29 10.67
C LEU A 190 -11.80 19.74 10.58
N ARG A 191 -10.77 20.13 11.35
CA ARG A 191 -10.39 21.52 11.61
C ARG A 191 -10.19 22.40 10.37
N HIS A 192 -9.71 21.86 9.25
CA HIS A 192 -9.38 22.65 8.06
C HIS A 192 -10.42 22.58 6.94
N GLY A 193 -11.54 21.87 7.14
CA GLY A 193 -12.63 21.86 6.17
C GLY A 193 -12.38 21.02 4.92
N GLY A 194 -11.30 20.23 4.86
CA GLY A 194 -11.04 19.35 3.72
C GLY A 194 -12.04 18.19 3.65
N ASP A 195 -12.36 17.76 2.43
CA ASP A 195 -13.23 16.60 2.19
C ASP A 195 -12.59 15.31 2.70
N LEU A 196 -13.41 14.42 3.26
CA LEU A 196 -12.97 13.19 3.91
C LEU A 196 -13.59 11.95 3.30
N ILE A 197 -12.77 10.90 3.18
CA ILE A 197 -13.22 9.52 3.09
C ILE A 197 -13.06 8.93 4.49
N TRP A 198 -14.16 8.65 5.17
CA TRP A 198 -14.08 8.04 6.49
C TRP A 198 -13.87 6.53 6.35
N GLU A 199 -12.69 6.05 6.70
CA GLU A 199 -12.34 4.62 6.64
C GLU A 199 -12.55 3.93 7.99
N ILE A 200 -13.18 2.75 7.94
CA ILE A 200 -13.50 1.95 9.10
C ILE A 200 -12.83 0.59 8.96
N GLY A 201 -11.95 0.28 9.93
CA GLY A 201 -11.29 -1.02 10.03
C GLY A 201 -12.07 -2.02 10.90
N THR A 202 -11.47 -3.19 11.10
CA THR A 202 -12.06 -4.30 11.88
C THR A 202 -12.23 -4.00 13.37
N GLY A 203 -11.50 -3.00 13.90
CA GLY A 203 -11.67 -2.53 15.28
C GLY A 203 -12.82 -1.54 15.47
N TYR A 204 -13.49 -1.13 14.38
CA TYR A 204 -14.59 -0.15 14.35
C TYR A 204 -14.33 1.13 15.15
N PHE A 205 -13.08 1.58 15.21
CA PHE A 205 -12.73 2.77 15.99
C PHE A 205 -13.51 4.00 15.52
N GLY A 206 -14.18 4.64 16.47
CA GLY A 206 -15.10 5.74 16.21
C GLY A 206 -16.55 5.32 15.89
N CYS A 207 -16.88 4.05 15.76
CA CYS A 207 -18.27 3.59 15.65
C CYS A 207 -18.42 2.18 16.24
N ARG A 208 -17.93 2.03 17.47
CA ARG A 208 -17.90 0.75 18.16
C ARG A 208 -18.69 0.80 19.44
N THR A 209 -19.21 -0.35 19.84
CA THR A 209 -19.66 -0.58 21.22
C THR A 209 -18.46 -0.83 22.14
N ASP A 210 -18.69 -0.82 23.45
CA ASP A 210 -17.68 -1.16 24.46
C ASP A 210 -17.09 -2.57 24.21
N ASP A 211 -17.92 -3.51 23.78
CA ASP A 211 -17.54 -4.90 23.42
C ASP A 211 -16.79 -5.02 22.08
N GLY A 212 -16.67 -3.90 21.34
CA GLY A 212 -15.97 -3.81 20.07
C GLY A 212 -16.77 -4.25 18.85
N ASP A 213 -18.10 -4.33 18.97
CA ASP A 213 -18.99 -4.55 17.84
C ASP A 213 -19.33 -3.23 17.14
N PHE A 214 -19.95 -3.29 15.97
CA PHE A 214 -20.31 -2.12 15.19
C PHE A 214 -21.52 -1.39 15.79
N ASP A 215 -21.36 -0.11 16.12
CA ASP A 215 -22.44 0.77 16.57
C ASP A 215 -23.03 1.56 15.38
N ALA A 216 -24.27 1.25 15.02
CA ALA A 216 -24.96 1.86 13.88
C ALA A 216 -25.37 3.31 14.14
N ALA A 217 -25.67 3.70 15.38
CA ALA A 217 -26.10 5.05 15.72
C ALA A 217 -24.89 6.00 15.66
N MET A 218 -23.78 5.61 16.29
CA MET A 218 -22.53 6.38 16.23
C MET A 218 -21.98 6.45 14.80
N PHE A 219 -22.12 5.38 14.02
CA PHE A 219 -21.79 5.40 12.60
C PHE A 219 -22.61 6.46 11.86
N ALA A 220 -23.94 6.45 12.02
CA ALA A 220 -24.81 7.38 11.31
C ALA A 220 -24.51 8.84 11.70
N GLU A 221 -24.27 9.11 12.98
CA GLU A 221 -23.89 10.43 13.49
C GLU A 221 -22.60 10.94 12.82
N LYS A 222 -21.53 10.15 12.84
CA LYS A 222 -20.24 10.58 12.26
C LYS A 222 -20.27 10.62 10.74
N ALA A 223 -20.96 9.69 10.09
CA ALA A 223 -21.14 9.70 8.64
C ALA A 223 -22.00 10.89 8.18
N ALA A 224 -22.88 11.43 9.02
CA ALA A 224 -23.71 12.59 8.69
C ALA A 224 -22.88 13.88 8.54
N HIS A 225 -21.70 13.99 9.18
CA HIS A 225 -20.86 15.18 9.13
C HIS A 225 -20.59 15.64 7.68
N ASP A 226 -20.75 16.94 7.40
CA ASP A 226 -20.75 17.47 6.01
C ASP A 226 -19.43 17.21 5.27
N GLN A 227 -18.30 17.30 5.96
CA GLN A 227 -16.97 16.99 5.41
C GLN A 227 -16.77 15.51 5.04
N VAL A 228 -17.54 14.58 5.63
CA VAL A 228 -17.47 13.16 5.25
C VAL A 228 -18.21 13.00 3.94
N GLN A 229 -17.47 12.87 2.83
CA GLN A 229 -18.05 12.74 1.49
C GLN A 229 -18.26 11.29 1.11
N CYS A 230 -17.45 10.35 1.62
CA CYS A 230 -17.53 8.92 1.35
C CYS A 230 -17.24 8.11 2.61
N VAL A 231 -17.74 6.89 2.68
CA VAL A 231 -17.40 5.94 3.76
C VAL A 231 -16.79 4.66 3.15
N SER A 232 -15.64 4.24 3.69
CA SER A 232 -14.88 3.09 3.20
C SER A 232 -14.77 2.02 4.29
N LEU A 233 -15.15 0.79 3.96
CA LEU A 233 -14.90 -0.37 4.80
C LEU A 233 -13.56 -1.02 4.42
N LYS A 234 -12.60 -1.04 5.34
CA LYS A 234 -11.29 -1.63 5.07
C LYS A 234 -11.30 -3.14 5.36
N LEU A 235 -11.38 -3.95 4.30
CA LEU A 235 -11.24 -5.41 4.39
C LEU A 235 -9.79 -5.83 4.59
N SER A 236 -8.85 -5.17 3.91
CA SER A 236 -7.41 -5.42 4.04
C SER A 236 -6.59 -4.23 3.54
N GLN A 237 -5.31 -4.20 3.91
CA GLN A 237 -4.31 -3.26 3.39
C GLN A 237 -3.14 -4.03 2.76
N GLY A 238 -2.44 -3.39 1.84
CA GLY A 238 -1.29 -3.97 1.13
C GLY A 238 -0.21 -4.58 2.01
N ALA A 239 0.22 -3.86 3.05
CA ALA A 239 1.36 -4.27 3.89
C ALA A 239 1.08 -5.43 4.86
N LYS A 240 -0.20 -5.77 5.08
CA LYS A 240 -0.59 -6.88 5.97
C LYS A 240 -2.01 -7.37 5.70
N PRO A 241 -2.28 -7.97 4.53
CA PRO A 241 -3.59 -8.53 4.25
C PRO A 241 -3.90 -9.68 5.21
N GLY A 242 -5.14 -9.78 5.67
CA GLY A 242 -5.57 -10.82 6.62
C GLY A 242 -5.21 -10.55 8.09
N MET A 243 -4.69 -9.37 8.42
CA MET A 243 -4.45 -8.92 9.80
C MET A 243 -5.09 -7.55 10.05
N GLY A 244 -5.54 -7.33 11.29
CA GLY A 244 -6.06 -6.05 11.73
C GLY A 244 -4.98 -4.96 11.90
N GLY A 245 -5.46 -3.73 12.12
CA GLY A 245 -4.62 -2.62 12.57
C GLY A 245 -3.86 -2.96 13.86
N VAL A 246 -2.64 -2.43 13.99
CA VAL A 246 -1.84 -2.55 15.22
C VAL A 246 -1.34 -1.15 15.55
N LEU A 247 -1.65 -0.68 16.75
CA LEU A 247 -1.10 0.55 17.30
C LEU A 247 -0.39 0.24 18.62
N PRO A 248 0.95 0.36 18.68
CA PRO A 248 1.70 0.13 19.92
C PRO A 248 1.21 1.01 21.07
N GLY A 249 1.13 0.46 22.27
CA GLY A 249 0.63 1.16 23.47
C GLY A 249 1.42 2.43 23.81
N SER A 250 2.71 2.45 23.48
CA SER A 250 3.57 3.65 23.60
C SER A 250 3.10 4.85 22.77
N LYS A 251 2.24 4.62 21.77
CA LYS A 251 1.61 5.67 20.95
C LYS A 251 0.19 6.01 21.41
N VAL A 252 -0.44 5.21 22.26
CA VAL A 252 -1.82 5.42 22.70
C VAL A 252 -1.86 6.43 23.84
N ASN A 253 -1.78 7.71 23.48
CA ASN A 253 -1.94 8.83 24.41
C ASN A 253 -3.43 9.11 24.71
N ALA A 254 -3.72 10.06 25.61
CA ALA A 254 -5.08 10.41 26.02
C ALA A 254 -5.98 10.82 24.83
N GLU A 255 -5.45 11.56 23.86
CA GLU A 255 -6.22 11.98 22.69
C GLU A 255 -6.60 10.80 21.79
N ILE A 256 -5.65 9.90 21.51
CA ILE A 256 -5.90 8.71 20.70
C ILE A 256 -6.83 7.75 21.43
N ALA A 257 -6.62 7.56 22.73
CA ALA A 257 -7.50 6.77 23.59
C ALA A 257 -8.95 7.27 23.51
N LYS A 258 -9.16 8.58 23.57
CA LYS A 258 -10.47 9.21 23.43
C LYS A 258 -11.07 9.02 22.04
N VAL A 259 -10.31 9.29 20.97
CA VAL A 259 -10.82 9.16 19.58
C VAL A 259 -11.16 7.72 19.23
N ARG A 260 -10.39 6.76 19.75
CA ARG A 260 -10.57 5.33 19.46
C ARG A 260 -11.45 4.61 20.47
N GLU A 261 -11.83 5.25 21.57
CA GLU A 261 -12.58 4.65 22.68
C GLU A 261 -11.87 3.39 23.22
N VAL A 262 -10.58 3.55 23.54
CA VAL A 262 -9.71 2.47 24.06
C VAL A 262 -8.92 2.95 25.28
N PRO A 263 -8.46 2.05 26.17
CA PRO A 263 -7.64 2.43 27.31
C PRO A 263 -6.31 3.07 26.91
N GLN A 264 -5.92 4.14 27.60
CA GLN A 264 -4.64 4.81 27.38
C GLN A 264 -3.45 3.88 27.69
N GLY A 265 -2.39 3.96 26.88
CA GLY A 265 -1.14 3.23 27.07
C GLY A 265 -1.18 1.74 26.69
N GLN A 266 -2.35 1.19 26.36
CA GLN A 266 -2.48 -0.21 25.97
C GLN A 266 -2.28 -0.39 24.46
N THR A 267 -1.54 -1.43 24.08
CA THR A 267 -1.38 -1.79 22.67
C THR A 267 -2.73 -2.23 22.11
N VAL A 268 -3.12 -1.59 21.01
CA VAL A 268 -4.39 -1.86 20.33
C VAL A 268 -4.13 -2.79 19.16
N VAL A 269 -4.66 -4.01 19.25
CA VAL A 269 -4.64 -5.00 18.16
C VAL A 269 -6.07 -5.21 17.69
N SER A 270 -6.37 -4.80 16.46
CA SER A 270 -7.69 -5.04 15.89
C SER A 270 -7.86 -6.50 15.46
N PRO A 271 -9.08 -7.06 15.53
CA PRO A 271 -9.35 -8.39 15.01
C PRO A 271 -8.93 -8.52 13.52
N PRO A 272 -8.56 -9.71 13.04
CA PRO A 272 -8.22 -9.90 11.62
C PRO A 272 -9.44 -9.93 10.69
N TYR A 273 -10.66 -9.86 11.23
CA TYR A 273 -11.92 -9.93 10.50
C TYR A 273 -12.95 -8.93 11.03
N HIS A 274 -13.93 -8.61 10.20
CA HIS A 274 -15.12 -7.86 10.59
C HIS A 274 -16.14 -8.81 11.22
N ARG A 275 -16.67 -8.48 12.40
CA ARG A 275 -17.68 -9.31 13.09
C ARG A 275 -19.08 -9.27 12.44
N VAL A 276 -19.35 -8.29 11.59
CA VAL A 276 -20.69 -8.03 11.03
C VAL A 276 -21.03 -8.85 9.78
N PHE A 277 -20.06 -9.59 9.23
CA PHE A 277 -20.28 -10.50 8.11
C PHE A 277 -19.29 -11.67 8.14
N SER A 278 -19.73 -12.80 7.61
CA SER A 278 -18.95 -14.03 7.43
C SER A 278 -18.98 -14.53 5.99
N THR A 279 -19.94 -14.05 5.18
CA THR A 279 -20.11 -14.45 3.77
C THR A 279 -20.05 -13.25 2.81
N PRO A 280 -19.74 -13.48 1.52
CA PRO A 280 -19.79 -12.43 0.51
C PRO A 280 -21.16 -11.74 0.36
N ARG A 281 -22.26 -12.45 0.61
CA ARG A 281 -23.62 -11.90 0.58
C ARG A 281 -23.85 -10.94 1.74
N GLU A 282 -23.43 -11.33 2.94
CA GLU A 282 -23.50 -10.48 4.13
C GLU A 282 -22.63 -9.23 3.99
N LEU A 283 -21.41 -9.37 3.44
CA LEU A 283 -20.55 -8.22 3.12
C LEU A 283 -21.28 -7.21 2.23
N VAL A 284 -21.82 -7.66 1.10
CA VAL A 284 -22.50 -6.78 0.14
C VAL A 284 -23.74 -6.11 0.76
N ARG A 285 -24.56 -6.85 1.52
CA ARG A 285 -25.69 -6.28 2.25
C ARG A 285 -25.25 -5.26 3.30
N PHE A 286 -24.14 -5.52 3.99
CA PHE A 286 -23.58 -4.59 4.95
C PHE A 286 -23.12 -3.29 4.30
N ILE A 287 -22.50 -3.34 3.11
CA ILE A 287 -22.18 -2.11 2.34
C ILE A 287 -23.44 -1.32 1.99
N GLY A 288 -24.52 -1.99 1.60
CA GLY A 288 -25.84 -1.37 1.38
C GLY A 288 -26.36 -0.69 2.66
N ARG A 289 -26.33 -1.38 3.79
CA ARG A 289 -26.71 -0.83 5.10
C ARG A 289 -25.86 0.38 5.49
N MET A 290 -24.54 0.36 5.24
CA MET A 290 -23.69 1.53 5.48
C MET A 290 -24.14 2.73 4.64
N ARG A 291 -24.59 2.52 3.39
CA ARG A 291 -25.09 3.60 2.53
C ARG A 291 -26.35 4.24 3.09
N GLU A 292 -27.28 3.42 3.55
CA GLU A 292 -28.51 3.88 4.21
C GLU A 292 -28.18 4.70 5.46
N LEU A 293 -27.33 4.16 6.35
CA LEU A 293 -26.91 4.84 7.57
C LEU A 293 -26.10 6.12 7.32
N ALA A 294 -25.35 6.18 6.21
CA ALA A 294 -24.60 7.38 5.80
C ALA A 294 -25.49 8.42 5.10
N GLY A 295 -26.81 8.24 5.08
CA GLY A 295 -27.74 9.19 4.47
C GLY A 295 -27.60 9.29 2.96
N GLY A 296 -27.24 8.19 2.29
CA GLY A 296 -27.13 8.09 0.84
C GLY A 296 -25.80 8.54 0.24
N LYS A 297 -24.79 8.86 1.07
CA LYS A 297 -23.41 9.13 0.63
C LYS A 297 -22.77 7.86 0.06
N PRO A 298 -21.76 7.96 -0.84
CA PRO A 298 -21.15 6.80 -1.46
C PRO A 298 -20.44 5.94 -0.43
N THR A 299 -20.67 4.63 -0.52
CA THR A 299 -20.02 3.64 0.33
C THR A 299 -19.27 2.61 -0.50
N GLY A 300 -18.11 2.22 0.00
CA GLY A 300 -17.24 1.30 -0.70
C GLY A 300 -16.44 0.47 0.26
N PHE A 301 -15.53 -0.31 -0.30
CA PHE A 301 -14.56 -1.04 0.51
C PHE A 301 -13.18 -1.00 -0.11
N LYS A 302 -12.18 -1.19 0.74
CA LYS A 302 -10.78 -1.27 0.38
C LYS A 302 -10.26 -2.67 0.62
N LEU A 303 -9.49 -3.19 -0.34
CA LEU A 303 -8.81 -4.47 -0.20
C LEU A 303 -7.46 -4.48 -0.92
N CYS A 304 -6.49 -5.16 -0.32
CA CYS A 304 -5.44 -5.82 -1.07
C CYS A 304 -5.95 -7.19 -1.52
N LEU A 305 -5.96 -7.41 -2.84
CA LEU A 305 -6.45 -8.66 -3.41
C LEU A 305 -5.48 -9.80 -3.08
N THR A 306 -6.00 -10.89 -2.50
CA THR A 306 -5.22 -12.10 -2.21
C THR A 306 -5.73 -13.33 -2.97
N SER A 307 -7.01 -13.34 -3.36
CA SER A 307 -7.62 -14.47 -4.05
C SER A 307 -8.64 -14.02 -5.10
N ARG A 308 -8.35 -14.33 -6.37
CA ARG A 308 -9.31 -14.14 -7.47
C ARG A 308 -10.63 -14.84 -7.22
N ARG A 309 -10.60 -16.06 -6.67
CA ARG A 309 -11.80 -16.86 -6.40
C ARG A 309 -12.72 -16.18 -5.38
N GLN A 310 -12.14 -15.60 -4.33
CA GLN A 310 -12.93 -14.88 -3.33
C GLN A 310 -13.55 -13.61 -3.92
N PHE A 311 -12.80 -12.83 -4.70
CA PHE A 311 -13.35 -11.63 -5.33
C PHE A 311 -14.48 -11.95 -6.31
N LEU A 312 -14.35 -13.02 -7.11
CA LEU A 312 -15.43 -13.50 -7.97
C LEU A 312 -16.66 -13.96 -7.17
N ALA A 313 -16.48 -14.51 -5.97
CA ALA A 313 -17.59 -14.84 -5.08
C ALA A 313 -18.31 -13.57 -4.58
N VAL A 314 -17.58 -12.48 -4.30
CA VAL A 314 -18.17 -11.17 -3.99
C VAL A 314 -18.93 -10.63 -5.21
N CYS A 315 -18.38 -10.71 -6.42
CA CYS A 315 -19.09 -10.29 -7.64
C CYS A 315 -20.40 -11.08 -7.84
N LYS A 316 -20.37 -12.41 -7.61
CA LYS A 316 -21.56 -13.26 -7.66
C LYS A 316 -22.60 -12.83 -6.59
N ALA A 317 -22.15 -12.47 -5.39
CA ALA A 317 -23.03 -11.97 -4.34
C ALA A 317 -23.66 -10.61 -4.72
N MET A 318 -22.90 -9.69 -5.32
CA MET A 318 -23.45 -8.42 -5.83
C MET A 318 -24.57 -8.65 -6.84
N LEU A 319 -24.38 -9.59 -7.78
CA LEU A 319 -25.40 -9.96 -8.75
C LEU A 319 -26.63 -10.60 -8.10
N SER A 320 -26.43 -11.48 -7.11
CA SER A 320 -27.55 -12.18 -6.47
C SER A 320 -28.38 -11.27 -5.55
N GLU A 321 -27.72 -10.32 -4.87
CA GLU A 321 -28.40 -9.38 -3.96
C GLU A 321 -28.91 -8.14 -4.67
N GLY A 322 -28.45 -7.85 -5.90
CA GLY A 322 -28.74 -6.59 -6.60
C GLY A 322 -28.05 -5.36 -6.01
N VAL A 323 -27.28 -5.53 -4.92
CA VAL A 323 -26.57 -4.47 -4.20
C VAL A 323 -25.10 -4.44 -4.62
N THR A 324 -24.56 -3.25 -4.87
CA THR A 324 -23.14 -3.04 -5.19
C THR A 324 -22.54 -1.97 -4.27
N PRO A 325 -21.23 -1.98 -3.98
CA PRO A 325 -20.55 -0.78 -3.50
C PRO A 325 -20.59 0.32 -4.57
N ASP A 326 -20.38 1.57 -4.18
CA ASP A 326 -20.21 2.70 -5.09
C ASP A 326 -18.76 2.79 -5.60
N PHE A 327 -17.81 2.34 -4.78
CA PHE A 327 -16.41 2.25 -5.14
C PHE A 327 -15.69 1.06 -4.48
N ILE A 328 -14.60 0.63 -5.11
CA ILE A 328 -13.65 -0.34 -4.55
C ILE A 328 -12.24 0.26 -4.65
N VAL A 329 -11.52 0.35 -3.54
CA VAL A 329 -10.11 0.74 -3.53
C VAL A 329 -9.24 -0.52 -3.53
N VAL A 330 -8.43 -0.68 -4.58
CA VAL A 330 -7.48 -1.79 -4.71
C VAL A 330 -6.11 -1.34 -4.21
N ASP A 331 -5.67 -1.98 -3.14
CA ASP A 331 -4.35 -1.81 -2.54
C ASP A 331 -3.37 -2.84 -3.12
N GLY A 332 -2.20 -2.40 -3.55
CA GLY A 332 -1.08 -3.30 -3.87
C GLY A 332 -0.35 -3.80 -2.63
N ALA A 333 0.16 -5.03 -2.67
CA ALA A 333 1.01 -5.61 -1.62
C ALA A 333 2.20 -4.71 -1.25
N GLU A 334 2.67 -3.89 -2.20
CA GLU A 334 3.72 -2.91 -1.98
C GLU A 334 3.31 -1.71 -1.09
N GLY A 335 2.09 -1.71 -0.53
CA GLY A 335 1.55 -0.68 0.35
C GLY A 335 2.41 -0.38 1.60
N GLY A 336 2.24 0.80 2.18
CA GLY A 336 2.94 1.19 3.41
C GLY A 336 2.20 0.77 4.67
N THR A 337 2.89 0.81 5.81
CA THR A 337 2.29 0.64 7.14
C THR A 337 3.11 1.33 8.21
N GLY A 338 2.46 1.76 9.29
CA GLY A 338 3.14 2.23 10.50
C GLY A 338 3.73 1.08 11.31
N ALA A 339 3.09 -0.09 11.29
CA ALA A 339 3.49 -1.31 12.00
C ALA A 339 2.87 -2.56 11.34
N ALA A 340 3.72 -3.51 10.93
CA ALA A 340 3.32 -4.85 10.49
C ALA A 340 4.48 -5.83 10.72
N PRO A 341 4.18 -7.14 10.92
CA PRO A 341 5.19 -8.19 10.82
C PRO A 341 5.79 -8.25 9.42
N LEU A 342 7.08 -8.62 9.34
CA LEU A 342 7.80 -8.66 8.08
C LEU A 342 7.25 -9.73 7.13
N GLU A 343 6.84 -10.88 7.66
CA GLU A 343 6.31 -11.98 6.84
C GLU A 343 5.05 -11.56 6.08
N PHE A 344 4.24 -10.70 6.68
CA PHE A 344 3.05 -10.15 6.04
C PHE A 344 3.39 -9.10 4.99
N ALA A 345 4.35 -8.23 5.29
CA ALA A 345 4.77 -7.16 4.38
C ALA A 345 5.42 -7.70 3.10
N ASP A 346 6.17 -8.80 3.20
CA ASP A 346 6.97 -9.32 2.09
C ASP A 346 6.27 -10.45 1.30
N HIS A 347 5.33 -11.18 1.91
CA HIS A 347 4.82 -12.44 1.33
C HIS A 347 3.31 -12.54 1.20
N VAL A 348 2.54 -11.52 1.61
CA VAL A 348 1.08 -11.60 1.58
C VAL A 348 0.48 -10.47 0.75
N GLY A 349 -0.35 -10.83 -0.23
CA GLY A 349 -1.01 -9.88 -1.13
C GLY A 349 -0.54 -10.00 -2.57
N THR A 350 -1.32 -9.44 -3.50
CA THR A 350 -0.91 -9.33 -4.91
C THR A 350 -0.31 -7.94 -5.17
N PRO A 351 0.71 -7.83 -6.05
CA PRO A 351 1.17 -6.54 -6.53
C PRO A 351 0.03 -5.73 -7.14
N LEU A 352 0.06 -4.39 -7.01
CA LEU A 352 -1.05 -3.54 -7.45
C LEU A 352 -1.47 -3.80 -8.90
N THR A 353 -0.51 -3.98 -9.82
CA THR A 353 -0.80 -4.21 -11.23
C THR A 353 -1.70 -5.45 -11.43
N GLU A 354 -1.36 -6.57 -10.80
CA GLU A 354 -2.12 -7.82 -10.93
C GLU A 354 -3.48 -7.73 -10.21
N GLY A 355 -3.49 -7.16 -9.00
CA GLY A 355 -4.70 -6.96 -8.22
C GLY A 355 -5.71 -6.07 -8.93
N LEU A 356 -5.26 -4.94 -9.46
CA LEU A 356 -6.08 -3.95 -10.17
C LEU A 356 -6.67 -4.52 -11.46
N ILE A 357 -5.84 -5.15 -12.29
CA ILE A 357 -6.30 -5.79 -13.53
C ILE A 357 -7.32 -6.90 -13.23
N THR A 358 -7.08 -7.68 -12.18
CA THR A 358 -8.01 -8.76 -11.78
C THR A 358 -9.36 -8.21 -11.34
N VAL A 359 -9.38 -7.17 -10.50
CA VAL A 359 -10.61 -6.51 -10.05
C VAL A 359 -11.33 -5.88 -11.23
N HIS A 360 -10.64 -5.09 -12.05
CA HIS A 360 -11.21 -4.45 -13.23
C HIS A 360 -11.85 -5.47 -14.17
N ASN A 361 -11.12 -6.51 -14.57
CA ASN A 361 -11.61 -7.54 -15.48
C ASN A 361 -12.77 -8.36 -14.90
N ALA A 362 -12.76 -8.64 -13.60
CA ALA A 362 -13.86 -9.33 -12.95
C ALA A 362 -15.14 -8.48 -12.96
N LEU A 363 -15.03 -7.17 -12.69
CA LEU A 363 -16.17 -6.25 -12.76
C LEU A 363 -16.70 -6.09 -14.19
N VAL A 364 -15.81 -6.00 -15.19
CA VAL A 364 -16.20 -5.94 -16.61
C VAL A 364 -16.89 -7.25 -17.01
N GLY A 365 -16.28 -8.40 -16.73
CA GLY A 365 -16.81 -9.71 -17.10
C GLY A 365 -18.13 -10.08 -16.42
N THR A 366 -18.48 -9.41 -15.31
CA THR A 366 -19.75 -9.59 -14.61
C THR A 366 -20.77 -8.50 -14.91
N GLY A 367 -20.44 -7.51 -15.74
CA GLY A 367 -21.32 -6.37 -16.06
C GLY A 367 -21.51 -5.37 -14.92
N LEU A 368 -20.65 -5.40 -13.89
CA LEU A 368 -20.74 -4.54 -12.71
C LEU A 368 -19.91 -3.25 -12.82
N ARG A 369 -18.98 -3.18 -13.80
CA ARG A 369 -17.99 -2.09 -13.89
C ARG A 369 -18.59 -0.69 -14.00
N ASP A 370 -19.72 -0.54 -14.68
CA ASP A 370 -20.37 0.76 -14.86
C ASP A 370 -20.97 1.32 -13.57
N ARG A 371 -21.33 0.43 -12.62
CA ARG A 371 -21.91 0.77 -11.31
C ARG A 371 -20.86 1.08 -10.24
N ILE A 372 -19.61 0.66 -10.44
CA ILE A 372 -18.57 0.66 -9.40
C ILE A 372 -17.34 1.41 -9.90
N ARG A 373 -16.92 2.45 -9.17
CA ARG A 373 -15.65 3.12 -9.45
C ARG A 373 -14.48 2.41 -8.76
N VAL A 374 -13.33 2.34 -9.42
CA VAL A 374 -12.15 1.63 -8.92
C VAL A 374 -11.06 2.63 -8.56
N GLY A 375 -10.72 2.73 -7.28
CA GLY A 375 -9.55 3.47 -6.81
C GLY A 375 -8.32 2.58 -6.80
N ALA A 376 -7.14 3.12 -7.12
CA ALA A 376 -5.87 2.40 -6.99
C ALA A 376 -4.97 3.05 -5.94
N SER A 377 -4.38 2.23 -5.06
CA SER A 377 -3.48 2.66 -4.00
C SER A 377 -2.31 1.68 -3.90
N GLY A 378 -1.09 2.22 -3.91
CA GLY A 378 0.12 1.40 -4.00
C GLY A 378 1.18 2.10 -4.81
N LYS A 379 2.17 2.65 -4.10
CA LYS A 379 3.33 3.35 -4.66
C LYS A 379 3.06 4.51 -5.65
N VAL A 380 1.86 5.08 -5.71
CA VAL A 380 1.57 6.27 -6.53
C VAL A 380 2.28 7.50 -5.94
N ALA A 381 3.18 8.12 -6.70
CA ALA A 381 3.89 9.33 -6.30
C ALA A 381 3.99 10.40 -7.39
N THR A 382 4.00 9.98 -8.66
CA THR A 382 4.17 10.87 -9.81
C THR A 382 2.98 10.83 -10.77
N GLY A 383 2.91 11.78 -11.71
CA GLY A 383 1.86 11.80 -12.72
C GLY A 383 1.88 10.58 -13.65
N SER A 384 3.07 10.04 -13.95
CA SER A 384 3.18 8.81 -14.75
C SER A 384 2.61 7.59 -14.01
N ASP A 385 2.79 7.51 -12.68
CA ASP A 385 2.14 6.48 -11.87
C ASP A 385 0.62 6.57 -11.97
N MET A 386 0.06 7.79 -11.89
CA MET A 386 -1.38 7.99 -12.00
C MET A 386 -1.91 7.51 -13.36
N VAL A 387 -1.30 7.97 -14.45
CA VAL A 387 -1.69 7.57 -15.82
C VAL A 387 -1.61 6.06 -15.97
N LYS A 388 -0.52 5.44 -15.50
CA LYS A 388 -0.36 3.98 -15.54
C LYS A 388 -1.50 3.24 -14.84
N ARG A 389 -1.86 3.65 -13.62
CA ARG A 389 -2.94 2.98 -12.87
C ARG A 389 -4.30 3.20 -13.53
N MET A 390 -4.53 4.37 -14.13
CA MET A 390 -5.76 4.63 -14.87
C MET A 390 -5.88 3.75 -16.12
N VAL A 391 -4.79 3.59 -16.88
CA VAL A 391 -4.73 2.67 -18.04
C VAL A 391 -4.98 1.22 -17.62
N GLN A 392 -4.50 0.82 -16.45
CA GLN A 392 -4.73 -0.53 -15.88
C GLN A 392 -6.17 -0.75 -15.38
N GLY A 393 -7.02 0.28 -15.38
CA GLY A 393 -8.45 0.16 -15.10
C GLY A 393 -8.97 0.91 -13.87
N ALA A 394 -8.11 1.68 -13.19
CA ALA A 394 -8.52 2.58 -12.11
C ALA A 394 -9.22 3.83 -12.67
N ASP A 395 -10.19 4.36 -11.93
CA ASP A 395 -10.82 5.65 -12.22
C ASP A 395 -10.09 6.79 -11.50
N TYR A 396 -9.56 6.55 -10.30
CA TYR A 396 -8.79 7.52 -9.52
C TYR A 396 -7.68 6.82 -8.72
N THR A 397 -6.79 7.61 -8.13
CA THR A 397 -5.65 7.11 -7.36
C THR A 397 -5.56 7.73 -5.98
N ASN A 398 -5.02 6.97 -5.03
CA ASN A 398 -4.76 7.43 -3.68
C ASN A 398 -3.27 7.26 -3.35
N ALA A 399 -2.66 8.30 -2.77
CA ALA A 399 -1.26 8.31 -2.36
C ALA A 399 -1.13 8.51 -0.86
N ALA A 400 -0.45 7.59 -0.17
CA ALA A 400 -0.09 7.74 1.25
C ALA A 400 1.35 8.23 1.39
N ARG A 401 2.32 7.43 0.95
CA ARG A 401 3.76 7.69 1.17
C ARG A 401 4.25 8.98 0.53
N ALA A 402 3.81 9.29 -0.69
CA ALA A 402 4.14 10.57 -1.32
C ALA A 402 3.58 11.76 -0.52
N MET A 403 2.37 11.64 0.03
CA MET A 403 1.75 12.71 0.82
C MET A 403 2.47 12.93 2.15
N ILE A 404 2.98 11.87 2.80
CA ILE A 404 3.80 12.04 4.01
C ILE A 404 5.23 12.50 3.70
N PHE A 405 5.76 12.23 2.50
CA PHE A 405 7.02 12.84 2.06
C PHE A 405 6.84 14.34 1.86
N ALA A 406 5.75 14.76 1.22
CA ALA A 406 5.42 16.17 1.01
C ALA A 406 5.33 16.97 2.33
N THR A 407 4.97 16.31 3.44
CA THR A 407 4.92 16.91 4.78
C THR A 407 6.21 16.74 5.61
N GLY A 408 7.25 16.07 5.08
CA GLY A 408 8.58 16.00 5.68
C GLY A 408 9.07 14.62 6.16
N CYS A 409 8.42 13.51 5.79
CA CYS A 409 8.97 12.17 6.05
C CYS A 409 10.26 11.93 5.27
N ILE A 410 11.31 11.43 5.94
CA ILE A 410 12.63 11.13 5.34
C ILE A 410 12.89 9.65 5.08
N GLN A 411 11.84 8.81 5.11
CA GLN A 411 11.94 7.36 4.97
C GLN A 411 12.82 6.68 6.05
N ALA A 412 12.79 7.18 7.30
CA ALA A 412 13.59 6.60 8.40
C ALA A 412 13.13 5.19 8.85
N GLN A 413 11.95 4.72 8.43
CA GLN A 413 11.37 3.39 8.75
C GLN A 413 11.20 3.06 10.26
N ARG A 414 11.27 4.06 11.14
CA ARG A 414 11.08 3.91 12.60
C ARG A 414 9.65 4.21 13.09
N CYS A 415 8.66 4.14 12.21
CA CYS A 415 7.28 4.60 12.47
C CYS A 415 6.60 3.92 13.67
N HIS A 416 6.91 2.64 13.93
CA HIS A 416 6.36 1.84 15.01
C HIS A 416 6.98 2.15 16.39
N THR A 417 8.18 2.72 16.42
CA THR A 417 8.95 2.94 17.66
C THR A 417 8.55 4.18 18.45
N ASN A 418 7.71 5.03 17.86
CA ASN A 418 7.38 6.36 18.39
C ASN A 418 8.57 7.36 18.46
N THR A 419 9.64 7.13 17.70
CA THR A 419 10.86 7.96 17.74
C THR A 419 11.25 8.54 16.37
N CYS A 420 10.28 8.84 15.48
CA CYS A 420 10.70 9.27 14.15
C CYS A 420 11.39 10.65 14.16
N PRO A 421 12.51 10.77 13.42
CA PRO A 421 13.42 11.91 13.53
C PRO A 421 12.84 13.21 12.96
N SER A 422 11.86 13.13 12.05
CA SER A 422 11.15 14.30 11.53
C SER A 422 9.95 14.71 12.39
N GLY A 423 9.74 14.06 13.55
CA GLY A 423 8.67 14.39 14.49
C GLY A 423 7.29 13.85 14.12
N TRP A 424 7.20 12.96 13.12
CA TRP A 424 5.91 12.50 12.58
C TRP A 424 5.11 11.50 13.44
N PRO A 425 5.72 10.78 14.43
CA PRO A 425 5.01 10.20 15.57
C PRO A 425 5.45 10.88 16.88
N HIS A 426 4.48 11.48 17.58
CA HIS A 426 4.52 11.95 18.97
C HIS A 426 5.78 12.65 19.49
N ARG A 427 6.25 13.73 18.86
CA ARG A 427 7.02 14.73 19.62
C ARG A 427 6.10 15.86 20.08
N ILE A 428 5.45 15.67 21.23
CA ILE A 428 4.98 16.79 22.05
C ILE A 428 6.17 17.17 22.95
N LEU A 429 6.45 18.46 22.98
CA LEU A 429 7.51 19.15 23.73
C LEU A 429 7.69 18.56 25.15
N GLY A 430 8.90 18.10 25.52
CA GLY A 430 9.16 17.68 26.89
C GLY A 430 10.44 16.87 27.20
N GLY A 431 11.21 16.42 26.21
CA GLY A 431 12.47 15.65 26.44
C GLY A 431 13.70 16.32 25.80
N PRO A 432 14.90 16.16 26.40
CA PRO A 432 16.11 16.83 25.94
C PRO A 432 16.38 16.51 24.47
N ALA A 433 16.70 17.55 23.70
CA ALA A 433 17.03 17.41 22.29
C ALA A 433 18.30 16.57 22.13
N HIS A 434 18.14 15.34 21.65
CA HIS A 434 19.27 14.66 21.01
C HIS A 434 19.56 15.40 19.70
N TRP A 435 20.74 16.00 19.64
CA TRP A 435 21.27 16.72 18.51
C TRP A 435 21.38 15.80 17.30
N THR A 436 20.38 15.79 16.43
CA THR A 436 20.57 15.40 15.04
C THR A 436 20.98 16.64 14.26
N TRP A 437 22.22 16.62 13.76
CA TRP A 437 22.76 17.62 12.86
C TRP A 437 21.92 17.64 11.57
N VAL A 438 20.96 18.56 11.51
CA VAL A 438 20.33 18.98 10.25
C VAL A 438 20.81 20.41 10.00
N THR A 439 21.90 20.52 9.26
CA THR A 439 22.35 21.80 8.70
C THR A 439 21.42 22.19 7.56
N SER A 440 20.36 22.93 7.88
CA SER A 440 19.69 23.83 6.94
C SER A 440 18.99 24.97 7.69
N ARG A 441 19.77 25.79 8.40
CA ARG A 441 19.35 27.16 8.72
C ARG A 441 19.58 28.04 7.49
N ARG A 442 18.52 28.23 6.70
CA ARG A 442 18.21 29.35 5.77
C ARG A 442 16.93 28.90 5.02
N ALA A 443 15.80 29.57 5.00
CA ALA A 443 15.41 30.87 5.50
C ALA A 443 13.88 30.85 5.70
N TRP A 444 13.42 31.22 6.89
CA TRP A 444 12.10 31.82 7.08
C TRP A 444 12.40 33.29 7.38
N SER A 445 12.70 34.05 6.32
CA SER A 445 12.73 35.50 6.37
C SER A 445 11.82 35.96 5.25
N GLY A 446 10.71 36.60 5.63
CA GLY A 446 9.77 37.17 4.69
C GLY A 446 10.49 38.03 3.67
N SER A 447 10.27 37.72 2.40
CA SER A 447 10.49 38.65 1.31
C SER A 447 9.29 38.53 0.38
N SER A 448 8.46 39.56 0.44
CA SER A 448 7.54 39.93 -0.63
C SER A 448 8.37 40.19 -1.91
N GLY A 449 8.37 39.24 -2.83
CA GLY A 449 8.91 39.34 -4.19
C GLY A 449 7.78 39.22 -5.23
N PRO A 450 7.91 39.84 -6.41
CA PRO A 450 6.77 40.36 -7.17
C PRO A 450 6.00 39.28 -7.93
N ARG A 451 4.67 39.48 -8.02
CA ARG A 451 3.80 38.76 -8.96
C ARG A 451 4.21 39.12 -10.38
N TYR A 452 4.85 38.20 -11.10
CA TYR A 452 5.02 38.30 -12.53
C TYR A 452 3.66 38.06 -13.21
N THR A 453 3.00 39.15 -13.58
CA THR A 453 1.88 39.16 -14.52
C THR A 453 2.43 39.32 -15.94
N GLY A 454 3.06 38.26 -16.44
CA GLY A 454 3.57 38.19 -17.81
C GLY A 454 2.45 37.89 -18.81
N ARG A 455 1.76 38.94 -19.26
CA ARG A 455 0.80 38.89 -20.37
C ARG A 455 1.56 38.53 -21.66
N CYS A 456 1.41 37.29 -22.14
CA CYS A 456 2.08 36.82 -23.35
C CYS A 456 1.55 37.59 -24.58
N ARG A 457 2.37 38.50 -25.11
CA ARG A 457 2.07 39.23 -26.35
C ARG A 457 2.37 38.34 -27.56
N SER A 458 1.32 38.12 -28.35
CA SER A 458 1.28 37.90 -29.80
C SER A 458 2.63 37.62 -30.51
N TRP A 459 2.81 36.39 -30.96
CA TRP A 459 3.63 36.10 -32.14
C TRP A 459 2.72 36.16 -33.37
N ARG A 460 3.02 37.06 -34.31
CA ARG A 460 2.40 37.08 -35.64
C ARG A 460 3.01 35.96 -36.50
N PRO A 461 2.22 35.27 -37.34
CA PRO A 461 2.71 34.21 -38.20
C PRO A 461 3.42 34.77 -39.43
N TRP A 462 4.52 34.12 -39.83
CA TRP A 462 5.05 34.23 -41.19
C TRP A 462 4.08 33.58 -42.17
N ALA A 463 3.73 34.32 -43.21
CA ALA A 463 2.84 33.92 -44.27
C ALA A 463 3.59 33.20 -45.41
N SER A 464 2.80 32.45 -46.17
CA SER A 464 3.01 31.98 -47.55
C SER A 464 3.89 30.74 -47.77
N MET A 465 3.22 29.60 -47.98
CA MET A 465 3.30 28.87 -49.26
C MET A 465 2.19 27.81 -49.30
N THR A 466 1.23 27.99 -50.22
CA THR A 466 0.19 27.03 -50.61
C THR A 466 0.68 26.07 -51.70
N PRO A 467 0.00 24.91 -51.91
CA PRO A 467 0.60 23.64 -52.34
C PRO A 467 0.35 23.32 -53.82
N PRO A 468 0.75 22.11 -54.29
CA PRO A 468 -0.05 21.41 -55.28
C PRO A 468 -0.67 20.12 -54.73
N SER A 469 -1.87 19.93 -55.26
CA SER A 469 -2.90 18.91 -55.11
C SER A 469 -2.54 17.51 -55.66
N CYS A 470 -3.50 16.58 -55.45
CA CYS A 470 -3.74 15.30 -56.15
C CYS A 470 -3.00 14.08 -55.51
N VAL A 471 -3.59 12.92 -55.22
CA VAL A 471 -4.74 12.19 -55.81
C VAL A 471 -5.41 11.30 -54.73
N ARG A 472 -6.73 11.15 -54.84
CA ARG A 472 -7.60 10.20 -54.12
C ARG A 472 -7.74 8.90 -54.95
N THR A 473 -8.14 7.78 -54.30
CA THR A 473 -8.49 6.43 -54.85
C THR A 473 -7.31 5.48 -55.11
N CYS A 474 -7.33 4.18 -54.78
CA CYS A 474 -8.40 3.17 -54.94
C CYS A 474 -8.30 2.04 -53.89
N CYS A 475 -9.45 1.47 -53.56
CA CYS A 475 -9.60 0.11 -53.06
C CYS A 475 -9.09 -0.92 -54.09
N GLY A 476 -8.53 -2.04 -53.63
CA GLY A 476 -8.21 -3.16 -54.51
C GLY A 476 -7.70 -4.38 -53.76
N ARG A 477 -8.32 -5.54 -54.00
CA ARG A 477 -8.17 -6.82 -53.32
C ARG A 477 -6.85 -7.54 -53.64
N GLY A 478 -6.38 -8.29 -52.64
CA GLY A 478 -5.81 -9.65 -52.70
C GLY A 478 -4.91 -10.07 -53.87
N SER A 479 -3.66 -10.41 -53.56
CA SER A 479 -3.05 -11.74 -53.79
C SER A 479 -1.57 -11.71 -53.39
N THR A 480 -1.14 -12.79 -52.74
CA THR A 480 0.25 -13.13 -52.35
C THR A 480 1.20 -13.17 -53.56
N PRO A 481 2.51 -12.89 -53.37
CA PRO A 481 3.43 -14.00 -53.09
C PRO A 481 4.54 -13.68 -52.04
N SER A 482 4.90 -14.69 -51.26
CA SER A 482 6.19 -14.85 -50.53
C SER A 482 7.09 -15.73 -51.42
N PRO A 483 8.45 -15.65 -51.43
CA PRO A 483 9.27 -15.94 -50.25
C PRO A 483 10.61 -15.17 -50.12
N SER A 484 11.05 -14.95 -48.87
CA SER A 484 12.44 -15.18 -48.43
C SER A 484 12.62 -14.79 -46.96
N ALA A 485 12.94 -15.79 -46.14
CA ALA A 485 13.43 -15.63 -44.77
C ALA A 485 14.74 -16.40 -44.65
N PRO A 486 15.77 -15.90 -43.95
CA PRO A 486 16.93 -16.69 -43.61
C PRO A 486 16.70 -17.48 -42.32
N THR A 487 17.14 -18.73 -42.38
CA THR A 487 17.09 -19.78 -41.37
C THR A 487 18.10 -19.56 -40.24
N ARG A 488 17.68 -19.78 -38.98
CA ARG A 488 18.57 -20.21 -37.90
C ARG A 488 17.94 -21.37 -37.12
N SER A 489 18.83 -22.30 -36.80
CA SER A 489 18.67 -23.70 -36.42
C SER A 489 18.18 -23.96 -35.00
N CYS A 490 17.27 -24.92 -34.83
CA CYS A 490 17.05 -25.70 -33.61
C CYS A 490 17.63 -27.12 -33.81
N PRO A 491 18.32 -27.72 -32.83
CA PRO A 491 18.60 -29.15 -32.85
C PRO A 491 17.54 -29.91 -32.04
N SER A 492 16.85 -30.85 -32.70
CA SER A 492 16.14 -31.95 -32.05
C SER A 492 16.88 -33.25 -32.35
N GLY A 493 17.43 -33.89 -31.31
CA GLY A 493 17.91 -35.27 -31.36
C GLY A 493 16.91 -36.18 -30.64
N TRP A 494 16.30 -37.09 -31.40
CA TRP A 494 15.44 -38.17 -30.93
C TRP A 494 16.24 -39.30 -30.28
N LEU A 495 15.64 -40.03 -29.31
CA LEU A 495 15.50 -41.49 -29.35
C LEU A 495 14.56 -42.01 -28.24
N ARG A 496 13.80 -43.06 -28.60
CA ARG A 496 12.67 -43.70 -27.89
C ARG A 496 13.08 -44.84 -26.95
N GLY A 497 12.16 -45.19 -26.04
CA GLY A 497 11.91 -46.55 -25.50
C GLY A 497 12.25 -46.70 -24.01
N SER A 498 11.56 -47.44 -23.15
CA SER A 498 10.33 -48.26 -23.19
C SER A 498 10.07 -48.78 -21.75
N CYS A 499 8.84 -49.16 -21.40
CA CYS A 499 8.42 -49.65 -20.08
C CYS A 499 8.82 -51.11 -19.73
N SER A 500 9.02 -51.35 -18.40
CA SER A 500 8.85 -52.59 -17.59
C SER A 500 9.83 -53.78 -17.78
N PRO A 501 9.98 -54.77 -16.84
CA PRO A 501 9.47 -54.95 -15.46
C PRO A 501 10.56 -55.33 -14.39
N SER A 502 10.16 -55.54 -13.13
CA SER A 502 11.00 -56.00 -11.98
C SER A 502 11.57 -57.44 -12.11
N PRO A 503 12.50 -57.86 -11.24
CA PRO A 503 12.11 -58.85 -10.21
C PRO A 503 12.74 -58.70 -8.80
N ARG A 504 12.09 -59.42 -7.89
CA ARG A 504 12.20 -59.54 -6.41
C ARG A 504 13.50 -60.19 -5.90
N ARG A 505 13.83 -60.01 -4.59
CA ARG A 505 13.75 -61.06 -3.53
C ARG A 505 14.15 -60.58 -2.09
N ARG A 506 13.23 -60.88 -1.14
CA ARG A 506 13.33 -61.37 0.28
C ARG A 506 14.05 -60.45 1.31
N GLY A 507 13.48 -60.01 2.45
CA GLY A 507 12.61 -60.64 3.48
C GLY A 507 13.49 -61.16 4.65
N PRO A 508 13.14 -61.11 5.98
CA PRO A 508 11.81 -61.29 6.63
C PRO A 508 11.40 -60.20 7.66
N ARG A 509 10.12 -59.78 7.78
CA ARG A 509 9.01 -60.17 8.73
C ARG A 509 9.35 -60.02 10.23
N THR A 510 8.57 -59.27 11.04
CA THR A 510 7.31 -59.73 11.71
C THR A 510 6.36 -58.60 12.17
N GLY A 511 5.05 -58.87 12.24
CA GLY A 511 4.04 -58.15 13.07
C GLY A 511 2.78 -57.63 12.33
N PRO A 512 1.56 -58.15 12.58
CA PRO A 512 0.32 -57.70 11.92
C PRO A 512 -0.47 -56.63 12.74
N PRO A 513 -1.32 -55.80 12.10
CA PRO A 513 -2.21 -54.87 12.80
C PRO A 513 -3.59 -55.51 13.11
N PRO A 514 -4.37 -54.95 14.04
CA PRO A 514 -5.62 -55.57 14.49
C PRO A 514 -6.82 -55.22 13.58
N THR A 515 -7.73 -56.19 13.43
CA THR A 515 -9.09 -56.05 12.88
C THR A 515 -10.13 -55.81 13.99
N PRO A 516 -11.29 -55.19 13.69
CA PRO A 516 -12.31 -54.81 14.68
C PRO A 516 -13.33 -55.93 14.94
N ALA A 517 -13.91 -55.94 16.15
CA ALA A 517 -14.98 -56.85 16.53
C ALA A 517 -16.30 -56.12 16.87
N SER A 518 -17.38 -56.67 16.31
CA SER A 518 -18.77 -56.78 16.80
C SER A 518 -19.64 -55.55 17.12
N SER A 519 -20.68 -55.38 16.29
CA SER A 519 -22.04 -54.95 16.63
C SER A 519 -22.79 -56.06 17.43
N PRO A 520 -23.93 -55.82 18.14
CA PRO A 520 -25.23 -55.58 17.49
C PRO A 520 -26.23 -54.68 18.25
N SER A 521 -27.07 -53.94 17.52
CA SER A 521 -28.55 -53.93 17.66
C SER A 521 -29.17 -52.79 16.85
N ASP A 522 -30.06 -53.17 15.94
CA ASP A 522 -31.01 -52.34 15.21
C ASP A 522 -32.38 -53.05 15.41
N PRO A 523 -33.51 -52.34 15.50
CA PRO A 523 -34.37 -52.37 14.31
C PRO A 523 -35.21 -51.09 14.10
N ALA A 524 -35.31 -50.66 12.84
CA ALA A 524 -36.54 -50.77 12.03
C ALA A 524 -36.65 -49.64 10.99
N ARG A 525 -36.66 -50.04 9.71
CA ARG A 525 -37.20 -49.26 8.57
C ARG A 525 -38.49 -49.93 8.07
N PRO A 526 -39.35 -49.18 7.37
CA PRO A 526 -40.07 -49.71 6.22
C PRO A 526 -39.51 -49.15 4.90
N GLN A 527 -39.51 -50.04 3.91
CA GLN A 527 -39.13 -49.84 2.50
C GLN A 527 -40.22 -49.12 1.70
N VAL A 528 -39.83 -48.34 0.67
CA VAL A 528 -40.62 -48.23 -0.58
C VAL A 528 -39.67 -48.23 -1.79
N ARG A 529 -40.16 -48.90 -2.83
CA ARG A 529 -39.51 -49.50 -4.00
C ARG A 529 -39.00 -48.52 -5.08
N THR A 530 -38.00 -49.01 -5.80
CA THR A 530 -37.47 -48.57 -7.10
C THR A 530 -38.38 -48.90 -8.30
N ARG A 531 -38.35 -48.07 -9.34
CA ARG A 531 -38.44 -48.50 -10.76
C ARG A 531 -37.51 -47.66 -11.64
N SER A 532 -36.62 -48.34 -12.37
CA SER A 532 -35.98 -47.93 -13.63
C SER A 532 -37.01 -48.04 -14.78
N ALA A 533 -36.85 -47.51 -16.01
CA ALA A 533 -35.67 -47.41 -16.86
C ALA A 533 -35.92 -46.50 -18.11
N ALA A 534 -34.79 -46.15 -18.75
CA ALA A 534 -34.56 -46.08 -20.21
C ALA A 534 -35.07 -44.89 -21.08
N GLY A 535 -34.11 -44.12 -21.60
CA GLY A 535 -33.80 -44.11 -23.05
C GLY A 535 -34.26 -42.91 -23.90
N PRO A 536 -33.52 -42.52 -24.97
CA PRO A 536 -33.37 -41.13 -25.42
C PRO A 536 -34.08 -40.78 -26.75
N GLY A 537 -34.24 -39.48 -27.03
CA GLY A 537 -34.75 -38.99 -28.32
C GLY A 537 -34.23 -37.59 -28.69
N GLN A 538 -33.47 -37.54 -29.79
CA GLN A 538 -33.10 -36.33 -30.53
C GLN A 538 -34.31 -35.75 -31.29
N CYS A 539 -34.40 -34.42 -31.41
CA CYS A 539 -34.68 -33.78 -32.70
C CYS A 539 -34.57 -32.25 -32.62
N ALA A 540 -33.72 -31.70 -33.48
CA ALA A 540 -33.70 -30.29 -33.85
C ALA A 540 -34.93 -29.93 -34.70
N LYS A 541 -35.42 -28.69 -34.57
CA LYS A 541 -36.03 -27.91 -35.66
C LYS A 541 -36.02 -26.44 -35.25
N GLY A 542 -35.41 -25.61 -36.10
CA GLY A 542 -35.32 -24.16 -35.91
C GLY A 542 -36.60 -23.42 -36.26
N TRP A 543 -36.48 -22.09 -36.23
CA TRP A 543 -37.20 -21.01 -36.93
C TRP A 543 -36.93 -19.74 -36.09
N ALA A 544 -36.88 -18.52 -36.56
CA ALA A 544 -36.55 -17.88 -37.83
C ALA A 544 -36.52 -16.37 -37.49
N ARG A 545 -35.65 -15.61 -38.18
CA ARG A 545 -35.53 -14.16 -38.09
C ARG A 545 -36.87 -13.44 -38.25
N ARG A 546 -37.05 -12.30 -37.55
CA ARG A 546 -37.78 -11.14 -38.09
C ARG A 546 -36.97 -9.86 -37.89
N ARG A 547 -36.68 -9.20 -39.01
CA ARG A 547 -36.26 -7.81 -39.15
C ARG A 547 -37.38 -7.07 -39.86
N ARG A 548 -37.61 -5.82 -39.42
CA ARG A 548 -38.16 -4.63 -40.13
C ARG A 548 -39.67 -4.58 -40.47
N PRO A 549 -40.24 -3.39 -40.81
CA PRO A 549 -39.69 -2.02 -40.76
C PRO A 549 -40.59 -0.97 -40.05
N GLY A 550 -40.01 0.21 -39.82
CA GLY A 550 -40.61 1.47 -39.39
C GLY A 550 -39.50 2.50 -39.24
#